data_AF-A0A964T383-F1
#
_entry.id   AF-A0A964T383-F1
#
_cell.length_a   1.000
_cell.length_b   1.000
_cell.length_c   1.000
_cell.angle_alpha   90.00
_cell.angle_beta   90.00
_cell.angle_gamma   90.00
#
_symmetry.space_group_name_H-M   'P 1'
#
loop_
_entity.id
_entity.type
_entity.pdbx_description
1 polymer ?
#
loop_
_entity_poly.entity_id
_entity_poly.type
_entity_poly.pdbx_seq_one_letter_code
_entity_poly.pdbx_strand_id
1 'polypeptide(L)'
;MTDTDRTKAASEAAAAASDGAVGEEARAAAGESAQDAVARLEAEKADLTERLVRVAADLDNYRKRAERELADARKYSVTRFAADMLTVNDNLARALDSVPEELRADTAMASLVEGVEMTAREMARLLGKHGVTQIEAAGERFDPNRHQAVFEVPDPSVPAGTVVQVMQPGYMIGDRVLRAAMVGVSKGGPKAADGQQGQAGQPETVQNG
;
A
#
# COMPACT_ATOMS: atom_id res chain seq x y z
N MET A 1 -66.35 14.25 49.20
CA MET A 1 -65.43 15.41 49.34
C MET A 1 -64.62 15.45 48.06
N THR A 2 -64.63 16.57 47.37
CA THR A 2 -64.71 16.76 45.91
C THR A 2 -63.48 16.35 45.09
N ASP A 3 -63.69 15.66 43.96
CA ASP A 3 -62.71 15.45 42.86
C ASP A 3 -62.28 16.77 42.18
N THR A 4 -62.97 17.87 42.50
CA THR A 4 -62.66 19.23 42.06
C THR A 4 -61.39 19.81 42.73
N ASP A 5 -60.99 19.32 43.90
CA ASP A 5 -59.81 19.86 44.61
C ASP A 5 -58.49 19.26 44.13
N ARG A 6 -58.52 18.03 43.59
CA ARG A 6 -57.31 17.34 43.10
C ARG A 6 -56.87 17.83 41.72
N THR A 7 -57.81 18.28 40.90
CA THR A 7 -57.55 18.83 39.55
C THR A 7 -57.10 20.29 39.59
N LYS A 8 -57.48 21.06 40.62
CA LYS A 8 -57.01 22.44 40.82
C LYS A 8 -55.55 22.49 41.32
N ALA A 9 -55.17 21.60 42.25
CA ALA A 9 -53.81 21.51 42.77
C ALA A 9 -52.77 21.05 41.74
N ALA A 10 -53.16 20.24 40.74
CA ALA A 10 -52.27 19.80 39.66
C ALA A 10 -52.07 20.87 38.56
N SER A 11 -53.06 21.75 38.36
CA SER A 11 -53.01 22.87 37.42
C SER A 11 -52.13 24.02 37.94
N GLU A 12 -52.17 24.30 39.25
CA GLU A 12 -51.37 25.35 39.87
C GLU A 12 -49.88 24.97 40.04
N ALA A 13 -49.56 23.66 40.16
CA ALA A 13 -48.18 23.18 40.21
C ALA A 13 -47.48 23.11 38.83
N ALA A 14 -48.25 22.98 37.74
CA ALA A 14 -47.72 22.97 36.37
C ALA A 14 -47.50 24.39 35.81
N ALA A 15 -48.25 25.39 36.28
CA ALA A 15 -48.08 26.79 35.90
C ALA A 15 -46.90 27.49 36.62
N ALA A 16 -46.50 27.00 37.80
CA ALA A 16 -45.38 27.56 38.56
C ALA A 16 -43.99 27.05 38.13
N ALA A 17 -43.93 25.95 37.35
CA ALA A 17 -42.68 25.33 36.90
C ALA A 17 -42.27 25.73 35.46
N SER A 18 -43.17 26.33 34.68
CA SER A 18 -42.88 26.80 33.31
C SER A 18 -42.49 28.28 33.23
N ASP A 19 -42.65 29.06 34.31
CA ASP A 19 -42.32 30.49 34.35
C ASP A 19 -40.89 30.78 34.83
N GLY A 20 -40.24 29.80 35.48
CA GLY A 20 -38.89 29.92 36.01
C GLY A 20 -37.77 29.65 35.00
N ALA A 21 -37.96 28.66 34.10
CA ALA A 21 -36.92 28.25 33.15
C ALA A 21 -36.88 29.12 31.88
N VAL A 22 -38.05 29.58 31.41
CA VAL A 22 -38.14 30.48 30.24
C VAL A 22 -37.74 31.91 30.63
N GLY A 23 -37.93 32.28 31.91
CA GLY A 23 -37.52 33.55 32.46
C GLY A 23 -36.00 33.71 32.62
N GLU A 24 -35.22 32.64 32.76
CA GLU A 24 -33.78 32.76 33.03
C GLU A 24 -32.95 33.00 31.75
N GLU A 25 -33.33 32.36 30.63
CA GLU A 25 -32.78 32.67 29.30
C GLU A 25 -33.23 34.04 28.78
N ALA A 26 -34.48 34.45 29.09
CA ALA A 26 -34.99 35.77 28.72
C ALA A 26 -34.45 36.91 29.60
N ARG A 27 -34.08 36.63 30.86
CA ARG A 27 -33.56 37.65 31.81
C ARG A 27 -32.03 37.80 31.71
N ALA A 28 -31.32 36.79 31.21
CA ALA A 28 -29.93 36.95 30.75
C ALA A 28 -29.82 37.87 29.52
N ALA A 29 -30.85 37.93 28.67
CA ALA A 29 -30.93 38.83 27.54
C ALA A 29 -31.34 40.28 27.90
N ALA A 30 -31.81 40.54 29.13
CA ALA A 30 -32.35 41.84 29.54
C ALA A 30 -31.29 42.85 30.05
N GLY A 31 -30.01 42.48 30.05
CA GLY A 31 -28.89 43.35 30.44
C GLY A 31 -27.73 43.40 29.43
N GLU A 32 -27.85 42.70 28.30
CA GLU A 32 -26.83 42.68 27.27
C GLU A 32 -27.03 43.88 26.34
N SER A 33 -26.02 44.76 26.25
CA SER A 33 -26.10 45.86 25.29
C SER A 33 -26.07 45.29 23.87
N ALA A 34 -26.62 46.01 22.90
CA ALA A 34 -26.53 45.61 21.49
C ALA A 34 -25.06 45.40 21.04
N GLN A 35 -24.11 46.07 21.70
CA GLN A 35 -22.68 45.92 21.44
C GLN A 35 -22.12 44.60 21.98
N ASP A 36 -22.56 44.16 23.16
CA ASP A 36 -22.16 42.89 23.76
C ASP A 36 -22.71 41.70 22.94
N ALA A 37 -23.96 41.82 22.47
CA ALA A 37 -24.58 40.81 21.60
C ALA A 37 -23.84 40.67 20.26
N VAL A 38 -23.40 41.78 19.67
CA VAL A 38 -22.58 41.79 18.44
C VAL A 38 -21.22 41.16 18.70
N ALA A 39 -20.54 41.51 19.79
CA ALA A 39 -19.24 40.94 20.14
C ALA A 39 -19.31 39.42 20.36
N ARG A 40 -20.36 38.91 21.02
CA ARG A 40 -20.60 37.47 21.19
C ARG A 40 -20.78 36.77 19.85
N LEU A 41 -21.61 37.32 18.96
CA LEU A 41 -21.86 36.75 17.63
C LEU A 41 -20.59 36.77 16.75
N GLU A 42 -19.76 37.80 16.85
CA GLU A 42 -18.47 37.87 16.16
C GLU A 42 -17.49 36.81 16.67
N ALA A 43 -17.43 36.58 17.99
CA ALA A 43 -16.62 35.53 18.59
C ALA A 43 -17.09 34.12 18.18
N GLU A 44 -18.40 33.88 18.20
CA GLU A 44 -18.99 32.61 17.75
C GLU A 44 -18.73 32.38 16.25
N LYS A 45 -18.90 33.43 15.42
CA LYS A 45 -18.56 33.37 14.00
C LYS A 45 -17.09 33.05 13.78
N ALA A 46 -16.18 33.63 14.56
CA ALA A 46 -14.76 33.36 14.47
C ALA A 46 -14.45 31.89 14.83
N ASP A 47 -14.98 31.37 15.94
CA ASP A 47 -14.82 29.97 16.37
C ASP A 47 -15.40 28.99 15.34
N LEU A 48 -16.61 29.24 14.83
CA LEU A 48 -17.21 28.44 13.77
C LEU A 48 -16.38 28.49 12.48
N THR A 49 -15.86 29.65 12.10
CA THR A 49 -15.01 29.79 10.91
C THR A 49 -13.71 29.00 11.07
N GLU A 50 -13.07 29.05 12.25
CA GLU A 50 -11.86 28.26 12.53
C GLU A 50 -12.15 26.76 12.45
N ARG A 51 -13.25 26.30 13.06
CA ARG A 51 -13.70 24.91 13.00
C ARG A 51 -13.96 24.48 11.55
N LEU A 52 -14.63 25.30 10.76
CA LEU A 52 -14.91 25.00 9.35
C LEU A 52 -13.62 24.91 8.52
N VAL A 53 -12.66 25.80 8.72
CA VAL A 53 -11.35 25.73 8.04
C VAL A 53 -10.61 24.45 8.41
N ARG A 54 -10.63 24.07 9.69
CA ARG A 54 -10.00 22.82 10.16
C ARG A 54 -10.65 21.59 9.55
N VAL A 55 -11.99 21.51 9.59
CA VAL A 55 -12.75 20.40 8.98
C VAL A 55 -12.52 20.34 7.47
N ALA A 56 -12.46 21.49 6.77
CA ALA A 56 -12.15 21.52 5.35
C ALA A 56 -10.76 20.95 5.05
N ALA A 57 -9.76 21.28 5.88
CA ALA A 57 -8.42 20.72 5.76
C ALA A 57 -8.39 19.21 6.03
N ASP A 58 -9.12 18.73 7.04
CA ASP A 58 -9.23 17.30 7.35
C ASP A 58 -9.90 16.52 6.21
N LEU A 59 -10.94 17.09 5.59
CA LEU A 59 -11.61 16.50 4.43
C LEU A 59 -10.71 16.43 3.20
N ASP A 60 -9.90 17.47 2.93
CA ASP A 60 -8.93 17.46 1.83
C ASP A 60 -7.85 16.39 2.05
N ASN A 61 -7.33 16.27 3.27
CA ASN A 61 -6.38 15.22 3.65
C ASN A 61 -6.98 13.83 3.50
N TYR A 62 -8.22 13.64 3.96
CA TYR A 62 -8.95 12.38 3.80
C TYR A 62 -9.15 12.03 2.33
N ARG A 63 -9.57 12.99 1.51
CA ARG A 63 -9.78 12.79 0.07
C ARG A 63 -8.49 12.33 -0.62
N LYS A 64 -7.38 13.04 -0.37
CA LYS A 64 -6.06 12.68 -0.92
C LYS A 64 -5.62 11.28 -0.50
N ARG A 65 -5.90 10.88 0.74
CA ARG A 65 -5.62 9.53 1.23
C ARG A 65 -6.49 8.49 0.52
N ALA A 66 -7.80 8.71 0.46
CA ALA A 66 -8.74 7.81 -0.18
C ALA A 66 -8.44 7.61 -1.68
N GLU A 67 -8.02 8.66 -2.38
CA GLU A 67 -7.59 8.57 -3.79
C GLU A 67 -6.36 7.67 -3.96
N ARG A 68 -5.38 7.74 -3.04
CA ARG A 68 -4.21 6.84 -3.04
C ARG A 68 -4.60 5.41 -2.73
N GLU A 69 -5.41 5.20 -1.70
CA GLU A 69 -5.89 3.85 -1.33
C GLU A 69 -6.69 3.20 -2.45
N LEU A 70 -7.52 3.98 -3.18
CA LEU A 70 -8.26 3.49 -4.33
C LEU A 70 -7.33 3.13 -5.50
N ALA A 71 -6.30 3.94 -5.75
CA ALA A 71 -5.29 3.65 -6.78
C ALA A 71 -4.53 2.35 -6.45
N ASP A 72 -4.11 2.18 -5.21
CA ASP A 72 -3.44 0.97 -4.72
C ASP A 72 -4.37 -0.25 -4.80
N ALA A 73 -5.62 -0.12 -4.34
CA ALA A 73 -6.60 -1.19 -4.43
C ALA A 73 -6.82 -1.66 -5.87
N ARG A 74 -6.86 -0.73 -6.84
CA ARG A 74 -6.95 -1.08 -8.27
C ARG A 74 -5.70 -1.78 -8.75
N LYS A 75 -4.51 -1.24 -8.45
CA LYS A 75 -3.21 -1.78 -8.88
C LYS A 75 -2.98 -3.20 -8.34
N TYR A 76 -3.38 -3.46 -7.09
CA TYR A 76 -3.13 -4.72 -6.41
C TYR A 76 -4.35 -5.66 -6.33
N SER A 77 -5.47 -5.30 -6.96
CA SER A 77 -6.71 -6.11 -6.94
C SER A 77 -6.52 -7.55 -7.45
N VAL A 78 -5.65 -7.73 -8.45
CA VAL A 78 -5.38 -9.03 -9.08
C VAL A 78 -4.25 -9.82 -8.44
N THR A 79 -3.67 -9.35 -7.34
CA THR A 79 -2.47 -9.93 -6.70
C THR A 79 -2.60 -11.44 -6.46
N ARG A 80 -3.70 -11.86 -5.81
CA ARG A 80 -3.92 -13.27 -5.48
C ARG A 80 -4.08 -14.14 -6.73
N PHE A 81 -4.88 -13.67 -7.68
CA PHE A 81 -5.10 -14.36 -8.95
C PHE A 81 -3.78 -14.49 -9.74
N ALA A 82 -3.01 -13.41 -9.82
CA ALA A 82 -1.70 -13.42 -10.47
C ALA A 82 -0.75 -14.41 -9.81
N ALA A 83 -0.71 -14.47 -8.47
CA ALA A 83 0.11 -15.43 -7.74
C ALA A 83 -0.27 -16.89 -8.06
N ASP A 84 -1.57 -17.21 -8.08
CA ASP A 84 -2.06 -18.55 -8.43
C ASP A 84 -1.67 -18.93 -9.87
N MET A 85 -1.77 -17.96 -10.80
CA MET A 85 -1.42 -18.14 -12.21
C MET A 85 0.08 -18.39 -12.45
N LEU A 86 0.96 -18.00 -11.54
CA LEU A 86 2.40 -18.33 -11.64
C LEU A 86 2.64 -19.83 -11.65
N THR A 87 1.81 -20.61 -10.97
CA THR A 87 1.89 -22.08 -10.97
C THR A 87 1.66 -22.65 -12.37
N VAL A 88 0.72 -22.08 -13.12
CA VAL A 88 0.45 -22.48 -14.51
C VAL A 88 1.63 -22.12 -15.40
N ASN A 89 2.17 -20.91 -15.25
CA ASN A 89 3.35 -20.46 -15.99
C ASN A 89 4.57 -21.38 -15.74
N ASP A 90 4.82 -21.76 -14.50
CA ASP A 90 5.91 -22.69 -14.15
C ASP A 90 5.70 -24.09 -14.74
N ASN A 91 4.46 -24.57 -14.75
CA ASN A 91 4.14 -25.87 -15.33
C ASN A 91 4.33 -25.87 -16.86
N LEU A 92 3.99 -24.77 -17.54
CA LEU A 92 4.28 -24.61 -18.97
C LEU A 92 5.79 -24.63 -19.23
N ALA A 93 6.58 -23.90 -18.43
CA ALA A 93 8.03 -23.92 -18.54
C ALA A 93 8.60 -25.33 -18.30
N ARG A 94 8.16 -26.00 -17.22
CA ARG A 94 8.58 -27.38 -16.93
C ARG A 94 8.20 -28.37 -18.04
N ALA A 95 7.01 -28.21 -18.62
CA ALA A 95 6.58 -29.05 -19.72
C ALA A 95 7.52 -28.88 -20.93
N LEU A 96 7.86 -27.64 -21.27
CA LEU A 96 8.81 -27.33 -22.34
C LEU A 96 10.21 -27.88 -22.04
N ASP A 97 10.72 -27.71 -20.81
CA ASP A 97 12.03 -28.21 -20.39
C ASP A 97 12.10 -29.74 -20.41
N SER A 98 10.98 -30.42 -20.17
CA SER A 98 10.90 -31.89 -20.12
C SER A 98 10.93 -32.57 -21.49
N VAL A 99 10.79 -31.82 -22.59
CA VAL A 99 10.79 -32.39 -23.94
C VAL A 99 12.22 -32.82 -24.31
N PRO A 100 12.46 -34.11 -24.60
CA PRO A 100 13.74 -34.59 -25.12
C PRO A 100 14.09 -33.96 -26.48
N GLU A 101 15.38 -33.75 -26.75
CA GLU A 101 15.81 -33.18 -28.04
C GLU A 101 15.41 -34.04 -29.23
N GLU A 102 15.38 -35.36 -29.07
CA GLU A 102 15.01 -36.31 -30.13
C GLU A 102 13.55 -36.12 -30.56
N LEU A 103 12.67 -35.77 -29.61
CA LEU A 103 11.26 -35.48 -29.89
C LEU A 103 11.05 -34.08 -30.47
N ARG A 104 12.01 -33.16 -30.30
CA ARG A 104 11.96 -31.87 -30.99
C ARG A 104 12.28 -31.98 -32.49
N ALA A 105 12.91 -33.06 -32.93
CA ALA A 105 13.21 -33.32 -34.33
C ALA A 105 12.04 -33.96 -35.11
N ASP A 106 11.06 -34.52 -34.42
CA ASP A 106 9.82 -35.01 -35.04
C ASP A 106 8.91 -33.83 -35.42
N THR A 107 8.47 -33.74 -36.67
CA THR A 107 7.72 -32.59 -37.22
C THR A 107 6.38 -32.34 -36.55
N ALA A 108 5.67 -33.39 -36.13
CA ALA A 108 4.39 -33.24 -35.46
C ALA A 108 4.58 -32.78 -34.00
N MET A 109 5.59 -33.33 -33.33
CA MET A 109 5.94 -32.93 -31.96
C MET A 109 6.55 -31.53 -31.91
N ALA A 110 7.40 -31.17 -32.86
CA ALA A 110 7.96 -29.81 -33.00
C ALA A 110 6.86 -28.74 -33.10
N SER A 111 5.83 -29.00 -33.91
CA SER A 111 4.69 -28.09 -34.07
C SER A 111 3.89 -27.92 -32.76
N LEU A 112 3.75 -29.00 -31.98
CA LEU A 112 3.10 -28.94 -30.67
C LEU A 112 3.93 -28.14 -29.66
N VAL A 113 5.24 -28.38 -29.61
CA VAL A 113 6.19 -27.66 -28.74
C VAL A 113 6.13 -26.16 -29.03
N GLU A 114 6.20 -25.78 -30.32
CA GLU A 114 6.07 -24.39 -30.75
C GLU A 114 4.77 -23.75 -30.26
N GLY A 115 3.63 -24.44 -30.39
CA GLY A 115 2.34 -23.95 -29.90
C GLY A 115 2.31 -23.73 -28.37
N VAL A 116 2.93 -24.63 -27.61
CA VAL A 116 3.05 -24.49 -26.15
C VAL A 116 3.99 -23.32 -25.80
N GLU A 117 5.10 -23.16 -26.51
CA GLU A 117 6.00 -22.01 -26.33
C GLU A 117 5.31 -20.68 -26.63
N MET A 118 4.53 -20.61 -27.70
CA MET A 118 3.74 -19.43 -28.03
C MET A 118 2.76 -19.09 -26.91
N THR A 119 2.11 -20.10 -26.34
CA THR A 119 1.17 -19.94 -25.23
C THR A 119 1.90 -19.46 -23.97
N ALA A 120 3.06 -20.02 -23.64
CA ALA A 120 3.89 -19.58 -22.52
C ALA A 120 4.36 -18.13 -22.68
N ARG A 121 4.77 -17.75 -23.90
CA ARG A 121 5.15 -16.36 -24.23
C ARG A 121 3.98 -15.40 -24.06
N GLU A 122 2.80 -15.75 -24.56
CA GLU A 122 1.60 -14.91 -24.40
C GLU A 122 1.17 -14.81 -22.93
N MET A 123 1.27 -15.90 -22.16
CA MET A 123 1.00 -15.88 -20.72
C MET A 123 1.93 -14.91 -19.99
N ALA A 124 3.23 -14.98 -20.24
CA ALA A 124 4.21 -14.06 -19.67
C ALA A 124 3.93 -12.60 -20.07
N ARG A 125 3.55 -12.36 -21.33
CA ARG A 125 3.17 -11.04 -21.84
C ARG A 125 1.92 -10.49 -21.14
N LEU A 126 0.89 -11.31 -20.93
CA LEU A 126 -0.34 -10.92 -20.25
C LEU A 126 -0.09 -10.59 -18.77
N LEU A 127 0.72 -11.40 -18.09
CA LEU A 127 1.18 -11.10 -16.73
C LEU A 127 1.90 -9.73 -16.70
N GLY A 128 2.82 -9.49 -17.63
CA GLY A 128 3.51 -8.21 -17.80
C GLY A 128 2.57 -7.03 -18.00
N LYS A 129 1.53 -7.19 -18.84
CA LYS A 129 0.50 -6.16 -19.08
C LYS A 129 -0.26 -5.78 -17.80
N HIS A 130 -0.43 -6.71 -16.87
CA HIS A 130 -1.05 -6.48 -15.57
C HIS A 130 -0.06 -6.06 -14.47
N GLY A 131 1.17 -5.69 -14.84
CA GLY A 131 2.19 -5.17 -13.94
C GLY A 131 2.96 -6.24 -13.17
N VAL A 132 2.81 -7.52 -13.54
CA VAL A 132 3.58 -8.63 -12.98
C VAL A 132 4.90 -8.74 -13.70
N THR A 133 6.00 -8.66 -12.96
CA THR A 133 7.37 -8.70 -13.48
C THR A 133 8.18 -9.76 -12.78
N GLN A 134 9.13 -10.37 -13.49
CA GLN A 134 10.05 -11.35 -12.93
C GLN A 134 11.10 -10.63 -12.07
N ILE A 135 11.47 -11.24 -10.94
CA ILE A 135 12.56 -10.76 -10.09
C ILE A 135 13.88 -11.22 -10.72
N GLU A 136 14.71 -10.25 -11.12
CA GLU A 136 16.10 -10.51 -11.52
C GLU A 136 16.90 -10.92 -10.28
N ALA A 137 17.23 -12.21 -10.21
CA ALA A 137 17.91 -12.80 -9.06
C ALA A 137 19.31 -13.32 -9.41
N ALA A 138 19.53 -13.86 -10.61
CA ALA A 138 20.82 -14.44 -10.98
C ALA A 138 21.94 -13.39 -10.99
N GLY A 139 23.03 -13.63 -10.25
CA GLY A 139 24.17 -12.72 -10.14
C GLY A 139 23.97 -11.56 -9.16
N GLU A 140 22.77 -11.34 -8.65
CA GLU A 140 22.46 -10.30 -7.68
C GLU A 140 22.83 -10.71 -6.25
N ARG A 141 22.99 -9.73 -5.37
CA ARG A 141 23.13 -10.00 -3.94
C ARG A 141 21.81 -10.56 -3.40
N PHE A 142 21.91 -11.55 -2.50
CA PHE A 142 20.75 -12.12 -1.84
C PHE A 142 20.00 -11.05 -1.03
N ASP A 143 18.71 -10.87 -1.33
CA ASP A 143 17.77 -10.02 -0.60
C ASP A 143 16.66 -10.90 0.00
N PRO A 144 16.58 -11.06 1.33
CA PRO A 144 15.54 -11.86 1.99
C PRO A 144 14.10 -11.43 1.66
N ASN A 145 13.88 -10.17 1.24
CA ASN A 145 12.54 -9.70 0.89
C ASN A 145 12.08 -10.20 -0.49
N ARG A 146 13.02 -10.57 -1.37
CA ARG A 146 12.76 -10.93 -2.78
C ARG A 146 13.19 -12.35 -3.11
N HIS A 147 14.07 -12.93 -2.31
CA HIS A 147 14.71 -14.22 -2.54
C HIS A 147 14.50 -15.16 -1.36
N GLN A 148 14.34 -16.45 -1.67
CA GLN A 148 14.30 -17.56 -0.73
C GLN A 148 15.50 -18.46 -1.01
N ALA A 149 16.52 -18.41 -0.14
CA ALA A 149 17.68 -19.28 -0.25
C ALA A 149 17.29 -20.70 0.16
N VAL A 150 17.43 -21.65 -0.77
CA VAL A 150 17.08 -23.08 -0.55
C VAL A 150 18.32 -23.95 -0.32
N PHE A 151 19.47 -23.53 -0.83
CA PHE A 151 20.76 -24.19 -0.60
C PHE A 151 21.90 -23.19 -0.84
N GLU A 152 23.12 -23.61 -0.50
CA GLU A 152 24.31 -22.80 -0.74
C GLU A 152 25.34 -23.61 -1.54
N VAL A 153 26.02 -22.95 -2.47
CA VAL A 153 27.00 -23.56 -3.38
C VAL A 153 28.40 -23.07 -3.03
N PRO A 154 29.38 -23.98 -2.84
CA PRO A 154 30.79 -23.57 -2.75
C PRO A 154 31.28 -23.06 -4.11
N ASP A 155 31.46 -21.75 -4.25
CA ASP A 155 31.99 -21.14 -5.47
C ASP A 155 32.97 -20.00 -5.14
N PRO A 156 34.28 -20.28 -5.03
CA PRO A 156 35.28 -19.29 -4.61
C PRO A 156 35.46 -18.11 -5.58
N SER A 157 34.85 -18.16 -6.77
CA SER A 157 34.94 -17.09 -7.76
C SER A 157 33.92 -15.96 -7.55
N VAL A 158 32.87 -16.20 -6.75
CA VAL A 158 31.75 -15.26 -6.55
C VAL A 158 31.61 -14.92 -5.07
N PRO A 159 31.46 -13.64 -4.67
CA PRO A 159 31.31 -13.26 -3.27
C PRO A 159 30.22 -14.04 -2.51
N ALA A 160 30.48 -14.30 -1.23
CA ALA A 160 29.50 -14.95 -0.36
C ALA A 160 28.18 -14.15 -0.30
N GLY A 161 27.06 -14.86 -0.40
CA GLY A 161 25.73 -14.25 -0.40
C GLY A 161 25.26 -13.71 -1.76
N THR A 162 26.00 -13.94 -2.84
CA THR A 162 25.51 -13.71 -4.21
C THR A 162 24.67 -14.90 -4.68
N VAL A 163 23.57 -14.63 -5.38
CA VAL A 163 22.75 -15.66 -6.01
C VAL A 163 23.47 -16.22 -7.23
N VAL A 164 23.78 -17.51 -7.21
CA VAL A 164 24.50 -18.19 -8.28
C VAL A 164 23.58 -19.04 -9.16
N GLN A 165 22.41 -19.43 -8.63
CA GLN A 165 21.45 -20.24 -9.36
C GLN A 165 20.03 -19.87 -8.97
N VAL A 166 19.15 -19.76 -9.97
CA VAL A 166 17.71 -19.58 -9.76
C VAL A 166 17.03 -20.90 -10.08
N MET A 167 16.43 -21.54 -9.06
CA MET A 167 15.68 -22.78 -9.24
C MET A 167 14.23 -22.52 -9.65
N GLN A 168 13.64 -21.46 -9.10
CA GLN A 168 12.30 -21.04 -9.46
C GLN A 168 12.29 -19.51 -9.55
N PRO A 169 11.81 -18.96 -10.67
CA PRO A 169 11.73 -17.52 -10.84
C PRO A 169 10.75 -16.91 -9.82
N GLY A 170 11.17 -15.80 -9.21
CA GLY A 170 10.33 -14.96 -8.39
C GLY A 170 9.58 -13.94 -9.22
N TYR A 171 8.45 -13.44 -8.73
CA TYR A 171 7.63 -12.44 -9.41
C TYR A 171 7.10 -11.39 -8.44
N MET A 172 6.89 -10.18 -8.93
CA MET A 172 6.34 -9.06 -8.19
C MET A 172 5.32 -8.29 -9.02
N ILE A 173 4.35 -7.66 -8.35
CA ILE A 173 3.38 -6.74 -8.96
C ILE A 173 3.64 -5.33 -8.45
N GLY A 174 4.07 -4.43 -9.32
CA GLY A 174 4.56 -3.11 -8.91
C GLY A 174 5.75 -3.23 -7.95
N ASP A 175 5.53 -2.97 -6.66
CA ASP A 175 6.50 -3.04 -5.56
C ASP A 175 6.26 -4.23 -4.60
N ARG A 176 5.19 -5.00 -4.78
CA ARG A 176 4.84 -6.12 -3.89
C ARG A 176 5.30 -7.45 -4.47
N VAL A 177 5.99 -8.25 -3.67
CA VAL A 177 6.40 -9.61 -4.05
C VAL A 177 5.17 -10.53 -4.06
N LEU A 178 4.93 -11.19 -5.19
CA LEU A 178 3.91 -12.23 -5.33
C LEU A 178 4.45 -13.58 -4.86
N ARG A 179 5.69 -13.87 -5.26
CA ARG A 179 6.42 -15.08 -4.91
C ARG A 179 7.91 -14.77 -4.95
N ALA A 180 8.63 -15.08 -3.89
CA ALA A 180 10.09 -14.92 -3.85
C ALA A 180 10.77 -15.88 -4.84
N ALA A 181 11.92 -15.48 -5.38
CA ALA A 181 12.72 -16.37 -6.22
C ALA A 181 13.38 -17.44 -5.33
N MET A 182 13.24 -18.72 -5.66
CA MET A 182 13.99 -19.78 -4.97
C MET A 182 15.39 -19.86 -5.57
N VAL A 183 16.41 -19.64 -4.75
CA VAL A 183 17.79 -19.42 -5.20
C VAL A 183 18.81 -20.24 -4.43
N GLY A 184 19.91 -20.58 -5.10
CA GLY A 184 21.14 -21.03 -4.48
C GLY A 184 22.12 -19.85 -4.33
N VAL A 185 22.74 -19.70 -3.16
CA VAL A 185 23.69 -18.61 -2.88
C VAL A 185 25.13 -19.11 -2.72
N SER A 186 26.12 -18.28 -3.05
CA SER A 186 27.54 -18.65 -2.88
C SER A 186 27.97 -18.68 -1.41
N LYS A 187 28.76 -19.69 -1.05
CA LYS A 187 29.42 -19.88 0.26
C LYS A 187 30.84 -19.32 0.38
N GLY A 188 31.48 -18.79 -0.67
CA GLY A 188 32.89 -18.37 -0.55
C GLY A 188 33.40 -17.54 -1.72
N GLY A 189 34.44 -16.72 -1.51
CA GLY A 189 34.93 -15.72 -2.48
C GLY A 189 35.04 -14.34 -1.81
N PRO A 190 36.00 -13.46 -2.18
CA PRO A 190 36.34 -12.28 -1.38
C PRO A 190 35.13 -11.37 -1.15
N LYS A 191 34.95 -10.99 0.12
CA LYS A 191 33.87 -10.15 0.64
C LYS A 191 33.67 -8.91 -0.23
N ALA A 192 32.51 -8.78 -0.88
CA ALA A 192 32.11 -7.51 -1.45
C ALA A 192 32.09 -6.47 -0.30
N ALA A 193 32.93 -5.44 -0.41
CA ALA A 193 33.01 -4.39 0.59
C ALA A 193 31.64 -3.70 0.71
N ASP A 194 31.00 -3.88 1.85
CA ASP A 194 29.76 -3.18 2.19
C ASP A 194 30.06 -1.69 2.41
N GLY A 195 29.53 -0.86 1.50
CA GLY A 195 28.99 0.47 1.82
C GLY A 195 29.95 1.66 1.86
N GLN A 196 29.85 2.53 0.85
CA GLN A 196 29.81 3.98 1.08
C GLN A 196 29.03 4.69 -0.04
N GLN A 197 27.71 4.75 0.12
CA GLN A 197 26.94 5.91 -0.33
C GLN A 197 27.13 7.00 0.72
N GLY A 198 27.59 8.19 0.30
CA GLY A 198 27.54 9.40 1.12
C GLY A 198 28.89 10.02 1.50
N GLN A 199 29.48 10.78 0.56
CA GLN A 199 30.06 12.12 0.73
C GLN A 199 31.08 12.36 -0.39
N ALA A 200 30.60 12.86 -1.54
CA ALA A 200 31.47 13.53 -2.48
C ALA A 200 31.87 14.87 -1.86
N GLY A 201 33.08 14.92 -1.30
CA GLY A 201 33.75 16.12 -0.84
C GLY A 201 33.92 17.13 -1.97
N GLN A 202 33.81 18.40 -1.61
CA GLN A 202 34.08 19.57 -2.44
C GLN A 202 35.53 19.53 -2.97
N PRO A 203 35.80 19.94 -4.21
CA PRO A 203 37.18 20.15 -4.65
C PRO A 203 37.69 21.49 -4.11
N GLU A 204 38.61 21.41 -3.15
CA GLU A 204 39.50 22.49 -2.71
C GLU A 204 40.32 22.96 -3.92
N THR A 205 40.16 24.23 -4.30
CA THR A 205 40.93 24.85 -5.38
C THR A 205 42.29 25.26 -4.82
N VAL A 206 43.32 24.50 -5.19
CA VAL A 206 44.72 24.82 -4.90
C VAL A 206 45.12 26.05 -5.71
N GLN A 207 45.30 27.16 -5.01
CA GLN A 207 45.92 28.37 -5.52
C GLN A 207 47.44 28.24 -5.33
N ASN A 208 48.21 28.16 -6.42
CA ASN A 208 49.65 28.38 -6.33
C ASN A 208 50.26 28.82 -7.67
N GLY A 209 51.06 29.89 -7.61
CA GLY A 209 52.09 30.25 -8.61
C GLY A 209 51.66 31.22 -9.69
#